data_AF-A0A7K8R9U0-F1
#
_entry.id   AF-A0A7K8R9U0-F1
#
_cell.length_a   1.000
_cell.length_b   1.000
_cell.length_c   1.000
_cell.angle_alpha   90.00
_cell.angle_beta   90.00
_cell.angle_gamma   90.00
#
_symmetry.space_group_name_H-M   'P 1'
#
loop_
_entity.id
_entity.type
_entity.pdbx_description
1 polymer ?
#
loop_
_entity_poly.entity_id
_entity_poly.type
_entity_poly.pdbx_seq_one_letter_code
_entity_poly.pdbx_strand_id
1 'polypeptide(L)'
;MSAECSSYLNADKVLVSGFSCPRAGGDARAVFCCGFQDVKYCCDDPHSFFPYEHSYMWWLSVGALVGLSIAAVVLFAFIITVCVLCYLFISTKPRSKLDTGLSLQTAGKTSC
;
A
#
# COMPACT_ATOMS: atom_id res chain seq x y z
N MET A 1 28.80 -24.31 -20.96
CA MET A 1 27.83 -24.44 -19.85
C MET A 1 26.48 -24.01 -20.40
N SER A 2 25.50 -24.90 -20.37
CA SER A 2 24.11 -24.63 -20.80
C SER A 2 23.21 -24.97 -19.63
N ALA A 3 22.33 -24.05 -19.23
CA ALA A 3 21.33 -24.31 -18.21
C ALA A 3 20.09 -24.99 -18.82
N GLU A 4 19.49 -25.93 -18.08
CA GLU A 4 18.19 -26.52 -18.39
C GLU A 4 17.13 -25.83 -17.54
N CYS A 5 16.13 -25.22 -18.19
CA CYS A 5 14.93 -24.74 -17.53
C CYS A 5 13.88 -25.86 -17.49
N SER A 6 13.51 -26.34 -16.30
CA SER A 6 12.41 -27.31 -16.15
C SER A 6 11.06 -26.73 -16.59
N SER A 7 10.13 -27.59 -16.97
CA SER A 7 8.75 -27.19 -17.29
C SER A 7 8.09 -26.42 -16.13
N TYR A 8 7.12 -25.57 -16.47
CA TYR A 8 6.35 -24.79 -15.50
C TYR A 8 4.94 -24.51 -16.01
N LEU A 9 4.05 -24.10 -15.11
CA LEU A 9 2.75 -23.55 -15.44
C LEU A 9 2.87 -22.03 -15.43
N ASN A 10 2.49 -21.39 -16.54
CA ASN A 10 2.46 -19.93 -16.60
C ASN A 10 1.25 -19.36 -15.82
N ALA A 11 1.16 -18.05 -15.67
CA ALA A 11 0.06 -17.36 -14.98
C ALA A 11 -1.34 -17.78 -15.51
N ASP A 12 -1.44 -18.10 -16.80
CA ASP A 12 -2.67 -18.62 -17.45
C ASP A 12 -2.91 -20.12 -17.22
N LYS A 13 -2.14 -20.77 -16.33
CA LYS A 13 -2.11 -22.23 -16.09
C LYS A 13 -1.83 -23.08 -17.33
N VAL A 14 -1.15 -22.49 -18.31
CA VAL A 14 -0.67 -23.21 -19.50
C VAL A 14 0.67 -23.87 -19.18
N LEU A 15 0.78 -25.17 -19.47
CA LEU A 15 2.02 -25.91 -19.28
C LEU A 15 3.04 -25.51 -20.35
N VAL A 16 4.13 -24.89 -19.93
CA VAL A 16 5.29 -24.59 -20.74
C VAL A 16 6.29 -25.74 -20.56
N SER A 17 6.66 -26.38 -21.67
CA SER A 17 7.66 -27.45 -21.66
C SER A 17 9.04 -26.92 -21.25
N GLY A 18 9.86 -27.79 -20.66
CA GLY A 18 11.24 -27.45 -20.35
C GLY A 18 12.03 -27.09 -21.61
N PHE A 19 13.07 -26.27 -21.45
CA PHE A 19 13.92 -25.81 -22.54
C PHE A 19 15.35 -25.57 -22.07
N SER A 20 16.30 -25.72 -22.99
CA SER A 20 17.71 -25.46 -22.73
C SER A 20 18.10 -24.04 -23.15
N CYS A 21 19.02 -23.43 -22.41
CA CYS A 21 19.60 -22.12 -22.70
C CYS A 21 21.03 -22.25 -23.28
N PRO A 22 21.41 -21.47 -24.30
CA PRO A 22 20.61 -20.42 -24.97
C PRO A 22 19.60 -20.97 -25.98
N ARG A 23 18.54 -20.21 -26.25
CA ARG A 23 17.52 -20.58 -27.25
C ARG A 23 18.13 -20.57 -28.65
N ALA A 24 17.66 -21.45 -29.54
CA ALA A 24 18.02 -21.40 -30.96
C ALA A 24 17.63 -20.03 -31.56
N GLY A 25 18.62 -19.25 -32.01
CA GLY A 25 18.43 -17.89 -32.52
C GLY A 25 18.35 -16.79 -31.45
N GLY A 26 18.57 -17.12 -30.17
CA GLY A 26 18.69 -16.16 -29.07
C GLY A 26 20.12 -15.68 -28.84
N ASP A 27 20.33 -14.86 -27.80
CA ASP A 27 21.67 -14.43 -27.41
C ASP A 27 22.51 -15.65 -26.95
N ALA A 28 23.69 -15.80 -27.55
CA ALA A 28 24.61 -16.89 -27.25
C ALA A 28 25.16 -16.82 -25.81
N ARG A 29 25.12 -15.64 -25.19
CA ARG A 29 25.58 -15.43 -23.82
C ARG A 29 24.49 -15.77 -22.79
N ALA A 30 23.23 -15.93 -23.21
CA ALA A 30 22.10 -16.18 -22.33
C ALA A 30 22.06 -17.64 -21.88
N VAL A 31 23.08 -18.05 -21.12
CA VAL A 31 23.35 -19.44 -20.74
C VAL A 31 22.68 -19.85 -19.43
N PHE A 32 22.06 -18.91 -18.71
CA PHE A 32 21.42 -19.15 -17.42
C PHE A 32 19.89 -19.20 -17.54
N CYS A 33 19.25 -19.95 -16.64
CA CYS A 33 17.80 -19.97 -16.49
C CYS A 33 17.38 -18.93 -15.44
N CYS A 34 16.75 -17.85 -15.89
CA CYS A 34 16.25 -16.76 -15.04
C CYS A 34 14.73 -16.71 -14.99
N GLY A 35 14.24 -15.78 -14.18
CA GLY A 35 12.84 -15.45 -14.06
C GLY A 35 12.22 -16.06 -12.82
N PHE A 36 10.93 -16.26 -12.90
CA PHE A 36 10.08 -16.66 -11.79
C PHE A 36 9.54 -18.06 -12.03
N GLN A 37 8.96 -18.68 -11.00
CA GLN A 37 8.46 -20.04 -11.09
C GLN A 37 7.37 -20.20 -12.17
N ASP A 38 6.59 -19.14 -12.41
CA ASP A 38 5.55 -19.03 -13.42
C ASP A 38 6.02 -18.40 -14.74
N VAL A 39 7.24 -17.82 -14.83
CA VAL A 39 7.76 -17.20 -16.05
C VAL A 39 9.29 -17.36 -16.11
N LYS A 40 9.75 -18.47 -16.72
CA LYS A 40 11.19 -18.75 -16.91
C LYS A 40 11.67 -18.31 -18.29
N TYR A 41 12.86 -17.70 -18.35
CA TYR A 41 13.51 -17.24 -19.58
C TYR A 41 15.05 -17.36 -19.51
N CYS A 42 15.73 -17.36 -20.67
CA CYS A 42 17.19 -17.39 -20.72
C CYS A 42 17.78 -16.00 -20.48
N CYS A 43 18.85 -15.91 -19.70
CA CYS A 43 19.51 -14.65 -19.33
C CYS A 43 21.04 -14.81 -19.27
N ASP A 44 21.74 -13.68 -19.36
CA ASP A 44 23.21 -13.58 -19.31
C ASP A 44 23.77 -13.44 -17.90
N ASP A 45 22.94 -12.96 -16.96
CA ASP A 45 23.34 -12.65 -15.59
C ASP A 45 22.75 -13.66 -14.58
N PRO A 46 23.60 -14.38 -13.80
CA PRO A 46 23.13 -15.37 -12.84
C PRO A 46 22.44 -14.79 -11.60
N HIS A 47 22.45 -13.46 -11.41
CA HIS A 47 21.91 -12.78 -10.22
C HIS A 47 20.44 -12.34 -10.37
N SER A 48 19.80 -12.55 -11.53
CA SER A 48 18.39 -12.19 -11.77
C SER A 48 17.39 -13.30 -11.42
N PHE A 49 17.81 -14.31 -10.65
CA PHE A 49 16.91 -15.35 -10.17
C PHE A 49 16.18 -14.90 -8.90
N PHE A 50 14.91 -14.56 -9.03
CA PHE A 50 14.04 -14.23 -7.89
C PHE A 50 13.10 -15.43 -7.59
N PRO A 51 13.28 -16.15 -6.48
CA PRO A 51 12.51 -17.35 -6.15
C PRO A 51 11.11 -17.04 -5.57
N TYR A 52 10.38 -16.07 -6.13
CA TYR A 52 9.06 -15.65 -5.61
C TYR A 52 8.08 -15.29 -6.72
N GLU A 53 7.00 -16.05 -6.91
CA GLU A 53 5.89 -15.77 -7.85
C GLU A 53 5.66 -14.26 -8.11
N HIS A 54 5.64 -13.83 -9.39
CA HIS A 54 5.36 -12.44 -9.76
C HIS A 54 4.08 -11.89 -9.11
N SER A 55 3.08 -12.75 -8.97
CA SER A 55 1.80 -12.44 -8.34
C SER A 55 1.94 -11.97 -6.89
N TYR A 56 2.94 -12.48 -6.15
CA TYR A 56 3.17 -12.10 -4.75
C TYR A 56 3.82 -10.70 -4.63
N MET A 57 4.70 -10.34 -5.57
CA MET A 57 5.30 -8.99 -5.61
C MET A 57 4.26 -7.92 -5.99
N TRP A 58 3.36 -8.23 -6.93
CA TRP A 58 2.25 -7.34 -7.26
C TRP A 58 1.31 -7.14 -6.06
N TRP A 59 0.98 -8.22 -5.35
CA TRP A 59 0.11 -8.16 -4.17
C TRP A 59 0.71 -7.33 -3.03
N LEU A 60 2.02 -7.45 -2.78
CA LEU A 60 2.75 -6.62 -1.81
C LEU A 60 2.67 -5.12 -2.16
N SER A 61 2.84 -4.78 -3.44
CA SER A 61 2.73 -3.40 -3.92
C SER A 61 1.31 -2.84 -3.74
N VAL A 62 0.28 -3.62 -4.10
CA VAL A 62 -1.13 -3.25 -3.92
C VAL A 62 -1.46 -3.07 -2.44
N GLY A 63 -1.04 -4.00 -1.59
CA GLY A 63 -1.26 -3.92 -0.14
C GLY A 63 -0.64 -2.67 0.48
N ALA A 64 0.60 -2.34 0.10
CA ALA A 64 1.27 -1.13 0.57
C ALA A 64 0.54 0.16 0.10
N LEU A 65 0.10 0.20 -1.16
CA LEU A 65 -0.60 1.35 -1.74
C LEU A 65 -1.94 1.59 -1.04
N VAL A 66 -2.71 0.53 -0.78
CA VAL A 66 -3.96 0.60 -0.02
C VAL A 66 -3.69 1.05 1.42
N GLY A 67 -2.71 0.44 2.10
CA GLY A 67 -2.37 0.80 3.47
C GLY A 67 -1.96 2.27 3.64
N LEU A 68 -1.07 2.75 2.77
CA LEU A 68 -0.63 4.15 2.77
C LEU A 68 -1.78 5.12 2.45
N SER A 69 -2.68 4.75 1.53
CA SER A 69 -3.85 5.59 1.21
C SER A 69 -4.79 5.75 2.41
N ILE A 70 -5.08 4.67 3.14
CA ILE A 70 -5.93 4.72 4.33
C ILE A 70 -5.27 5.56 5.41
N ALA A 71 -3.97 5.34 5.66
CA ALA A 71 -3.22 6.13 6.64
C ALA A 71 -3.23 7.63 6.29
N ALA A 72 -3.07 7.98 5.01
CA ALA A 72 -3.12 9.36 4.55
C ALA A 72 -4.51 9.98 4.75
N VAL A 73 -5.59 9.26 4.42
CA VAL A 73 -6.97 9.75 4.61
C VAL A 73 -7.29 9.97 6.10
N VAL A 74 -6.89 9.04 6.97
CA VAL A 74 -7.09 9.15 8.43
C VAL A 74 -6.33 10.36 8.99
N LEU A 75 -5.07 10.54 8.59
CA LEU A 75 -4.26 11.68 9.00
C LEU A 75 -4.88 12.99 8.51
N PHE A 76 -5.32 13.04 7.25
CA PHE A 76 -5.96 14.23 6.69
C PHE A 76 -7.26 14.58 7.43
N ALA A 77 -8.10 13.59 7.74
CA ALA A 77 -9.30 13.80 8.55
C ALA A 77 -8.96 14.37 9.94
N PHE A 78 -7.93 13.85 10.60
CA PHE A 78 -7.47 14.38 11.88
C PHE A 78 -6.99 15.84 11.78
N ILE A 79 -6.21 16.18 10.76
CA ILE A 79 -5.78 17.57 10.53
C ILE A 79 -7.00 18.47 10.31
N ILE A 80 -7.94 18.08 9.44
CA ILE A 80 -9.14 18.89 9.15
C ILE A 80 -9.96 19.11 10.42
N THR A 81 -10.19 18.08 11.22
CA THR A 81 -10.93 18.22 12.49
C THR A 81 -10.25 19.19 13.44
N VAL A 82 -8.93 19.10 13.62
CA VAL A 82 -8.16 20.07 14.45
C VAL A 82 -8.26 21.48 13.86
N CYS A 83 -8.08 21.65 12.55
CA CYS A 83 -8.20 22.95 11.89
C CYS A 83 -9.59 23.57 12.09
N VAL A 84 -10.65 22.79 11.95
CA VAL A 84 -12.03 23.24 12.18
C VAL A 84 -12.24 23.61 13.63
N LEU A 85 -11.75 22.81 14.58
CA LEU A 85 -11.84 23.14 16.01
C LEU A 85 -11.08 24.42 16.35
N CYS A 86 -9.87 24.62 15.81
CA CYS A 86 -9.12 25.86 15.98
C CYS A 86 -9.85 27.04 15.34
N TYR A 87 -10.38 26.88 14.12
CA TYR A 87 -11.13 27.93 13.44
C TYR A 87 -12.40 28.31 14.21
N LEU A 88 -13.16 27.32 14.67
CA LEU A 88 -14.33 27.53 15.50
C LEU A 88 -13.92 28.17 16.82
N PHE A 89 -12.86 27.74 17.47
CA PHE A 89 -12.41 28.37 18.72
C PHE A 89 -12.01 29.84 18.52
N ILE A 90 -11.39 30.18 17.40
CA ILE A 90 -11.04 31.58 17.06
C ILE A 90 -12.29 32.38 16.70
N SER A 91 -13.20 31.80 15.90
CA SER A 91 -14.40 32.48 15.41
C SER A 91 -15.52 32.56 16.45
N THR A 92 -15.56 31.59 17.37
CA THR A 92 -16.47 31.51 18.52
C THR A 92 -15.83 32.04 19.80
N LYS A 93 -14.61 32.59 19.76
CA LYS A 93 -14.18 33.56 20.77
C LYS A 93 -15.01 34.82 20.54
N PRO A 94 -16.05 35.10 21.35
CA PRO A 94 -16.52 36.46 21.41
C PRO A 94 -15.36 37.27 21.99
N ARG A 95 -15.11 38.47 21.50
CA ARG A 95 -14.40 39.50 22.29
C ARG A 95 -15.16 39.86 23.60
N SER A 96 -16.17 39.09 24.01
CA SER A 96 -17.24 39.44 24.95
C SER A 96 -17.81 38.22 25.69
N LYS A 97 -17.02 37.50 26.48
CA LYS A 97 -17.55 36.98 27.76
C LYS A 97 -16.45 36.63 28.76
N LEU A 98 -15.76 37.68 29.20
CA LEU A 98 -15.52 37.82 30.62
C LEU A 98 -16.86 38.22 31.26
N ASP A 99 -17.81 37.29 31.44
CA ASP A 99 -18.97 37.57 32.31
C ASP A 99 -19.72 36.30 32.67
N THR A 100 -19.68 35.96 33.95
CA THR A 100 -20.83 35.72 34.82
C THR A 100 -22.16 35.43 34.09
N GLY A 101 -22.70 34.23 34.23
CA GLY A 101 -24.03 33.93 33.68
C GLY A 101 -24.56 32.53 33.83
N LEU A 102 -24.09 31.75 34.80
CA LEU A 102 -24.89 30.65 35.31
C LEU A 102 -25.84 31.25 36.37
N SER A 103 -26.98 31.79 35.93
CA SER A 103 -28.06 32.16 36.86
C SER A 103 -28.68 30.86 37.36
N LEU A 104 -28.13 30.34 38.45
CA LEU A 104 -28.80 29.33 39.28
C LEU A 104 -30.06 30.01 39.82
N GLN A 105 -31.24 29.68 39.27
CA GLN A 105 -32.48 30.04 39.94
C GLN A 105 -32.57 29.23 41.24
N THR A 106 -32.24 29.88 42.35
CA THR A 106 -32.56 29.42 43.69
C THR A 106 -34.08 29.37 43.80
N ALA A 107 -34.66 28.17 43.72
CA ALA A 107 -36.03 27.92 44.13
C ALA A 107 -36.13 28.07 45.65
N GLY A 108 -36.24 29.31 46.11
CA GLY A 108 -36.31 29.69 47.52
C GLY A 108 -37.52 30.57 47.81
N LYS A 109 -38.60 29.93 48.29
CA LYS A 109 -39.57 30.40 49.30
C LYS A 109 -40.33 31.73 49.08
N THR A 110 -41.65 31.61 48.94
CA THR A 110 -42.72 32.53 49.40
C THR A 110 -44.03 31.75 49.17
N SER A 111 -44.73 31.13 50.12
CA SER A 111 -45.33 31.59 51.38
C SER A 111 -45.97 32.96 51.30
N CYS A 112 -47.24 32.99 50.88
CA CYS A 112 -48.35 33.75 51.45
C CYS A 112 -49.64 32.98 51.14
#